data_AF-Q8T650-F1
#
_entry.id   AF-Q8T650-F1
#
_cell.length_a   1.000
_cell.length_b   1.000
_cell.length_c   1.000
_cell.angle_alpha   90.00
_cell.angle_beta   90.00
_cell.angle_gamma   90.00
#
_symmetry.space_group_name_H-M   'P 1'
#
loop_
_entity.id
_entity.type
_entity.pdbx_description
1 polymer ?
#
loop_
_entity_poly.entity_id
_entity_poly.type
_entity_poly.pdbx_seq_one_letter_code
_entity_poly.pdbx_strand_id
1 'polypeptide(L)'
;MENYIEKKQLDEASKNEARKNEARKNEARKNEASKNEARKNKASKNDISSDTTQLISIDNPKSINNKNVDDEGKKIIKRERIDKNNKEDNNFIIDDLEKQTDKISMNILNILKASNIPNCDILKRTNNRFAKAFLYLTEGYKMSVKNVIKKSIYKRKYKNNTLIKIKDIHVYSLCKHHLLPFEGLCDIEYNPDKYIMGLSKFSRITDIYARRLQLQEDLTNDICNALKKYLKPLYIKVTIKAKHLCINMRGVKEHDAMTVTHASYVSKKNVSCFKENINLSKNEISKSDSHDQSLS
;
A
#
# COMPACT_ATOMS: atom_id res chain seq x y z
N MET A 1 -9.17 70.64 -19.84
CA MET A 1 -10.24 69.61 -19.98
C MET A 1 -9.99 68.72 -21.20
N GLU A 2 -9.42 69.27 -22.29
CA GLU A 2 -9.06 68.53 -23.52
C GLU A 2 -8.06 67.38 -23.31
N ASN A 3 -6.96 67.58 -22.57
CA ASN A 3 -5.96 66.52 -22.31
C ASN A 3 -6.47 65.28 -21.56
N TYR A 4 -7.61 65.37 -20.85
CA TYR A 4 -8.20 64.24 -20.13
C TYR A 4 -9.12 63.40 -21.03
N ILE A 5 -9.75 64.04 -22.02
CA ILE A 5 -10.62 63.38 -23.01
C ILE A 5 -9.77 62.60 -24.01
N GLU A 6 -8.66 63.18 -24.47
CA GLU A 6 -7.75 62.54 -25.42
C GLU A 6 -7.10 61.27 -24.86
N LYS A 7 -6.68 61.31 -23.59
CA LYS A 7 -6.09 60.13 -22.90
C LYS A 7 -7.10 59.01 -22.70
N LYS A 8 -8.37 59.35 -22.45
CA LYS A 8 -9.46 58.38 -22.30
C LYS A 8 -9.84 57.73 -23.65
N GLN A 9 -9.80 58.49 -24.74
CA GLN A 9 -10.03 57.98 -26.09
C GLN A 9 -8.89 57.06 -26.56
N LEU A 10 -7.63 57.38 -26.24
CA LEU A 10 -6.47 56.53 -26.53
C LEU A 10 -6.52 55.19 -25.76
N ASP A 11 -6.90 55.21 -24.48
CA ASP A 11 -7.05 53.99 -23.67
C ASP A 11 -8.20 53.09 -24.17
N GLU A 12 -9.29 53.68 -24.67
CA GLU A 12 -10.44 52.95 -25.20
C GLU A 12 -10.17 52.35 -26.58
N ALA A 13 -9.38 53.04 -27.42
CA ALA A 13 -8.89 52.52 -28.69
C ALA A 13 -7.98 51.29 -28.49
N SER A 14 -7.05 51.37 -27.53
CA SER A 14 -6.14 50.25 -27.22
C SER A 14 -6.87 49.02 -26.68
N LYS A 15 -7.90 49.22 -25.83
CA LYS A 15 -8.77 48.13 -25.36
C LYS A 15 -9.59 47.47 -26.47
N ASN A 16 -10.06 48.26 -27.44
CA ASN A 16 -10.80 47.73 -28.59
C ASN A 16 -9.90 46.94 -29.56
N GLU A 17 -8.64 47.36 -29.72
CA GLU A 17 -7.66 46.62 -30.53
C GLU A 17 -7.28 45.28 -29.89
N ALA A 18 -7.10 45.25 -28.56
CA ALA A 18 -6.89 44.02 -27.82
C ALA A 18 -8.05 43.02 -27.99
N ARG A 19 -9.30 43.48 -27.90
CA ARG A 19 -10.50 42.66 -28.12
C ARG A 19 -10.59 42.12 -29.55
N LYS A 20 -10.24 42.91 -30.56
CA LYS A 20 -10.20 42.45 -31.97
C LYS A 20 -9.12 41.38 -32.20
N ASN A 21 -7.96 41.51 -31.55
CA ASN A 21 -6.89 40.52 -31.65
C ASN A 21 -7.25 39.20 -30.96
N GLU A 22 -7.96 39.25 -29.84
CA GLU A 22 -8.47 38.06 -29.15
C GLU A 22 -9.56 37.34 -29.96
N ALA A 23 -10.47 38.09 -30.58
CA ALA A 23 -11.47 37.53 -31.50
C ALA A 23 -10.83 36.81 -32.70
N ARG A 24 -9.81 37.43 -33.33
CA ARG A 24 -9.05 36.81 -34.44
C ARG A 24 -8.32 35.52 -34.02
N LYS A 25 -7.75 35.48 -32.80
CA LYS A 25 -7.12 34.26 -32.26
C LYS A 25 -8.13 33.14 -32.02
N ASN A 26 -9.33 33.47 -31.55
CA ASN A 26 -10.38 32.48 -31.32
C ASN A 26 -10.96 31.93 -32.62
N GLU A 27 -11.07 32.76 -33.66
CA GLU A 27 -11.49 32.32 -35.00
C GLU A 27 -10.44 31.42 -35.68
N ALA A 28 -9.15 31.74 -35.53
CA ALA A 28 -8.06 30.88 -35.98
C ALA A 28 -8.08 29.49 -35.31
N ARG A 29 -8.32 29.43 -33.98
CA ARG A 29 -8.45 28.18 -33.23
C ARG A 29 -9.66 27.34 -33.67
N LYS A 30 -10.79 27.97 -33.99
CA LYS A 30 -11.97 27.27 -34.53
C LYS A 30 -11.70 26.67 -35.91
N ASN A 31 -11.04 27.42 -36.79
CA ASN A 31 -10.69 26.93 -38.12
C ASN A 31 -9.69 25.77 -38.09
N GLU A 32 -8.79 25.74 -37.12
CA GLU A 32 -7.84 24.64 -36.91
C GLU A 32 -8.52 23.37 -36.37
N ALA A 33 -9.50 23.53 -35.47
CA ALA A 33 -10.33 22.43 -34.98
C ALA A 33 -11.15 21.79 -36.12
N SER A 34 -11.80 22.60 -36.97
CA SER A 34 -12.57 22.09 -38.12
C SER A 34 -11.69 21.40 -39.17
N LYS A 35 -10.44 21.84 -39.38
CA LYS A 35 -9.47 21.16 -40.27
C LYS A 35 -9.02 19.80 -39.72
N ASN A 36 -8.86 19.66 -38.41
CA ASN A 36 -8.48 18.39 -37.77
C ASN A 36 -9.62 17.36 -37.79
N GLU A 37 -10.86 17.82 -37.70
CA GLU A 37 -12.06 16.97 -37.82
C GLU A 37 -12.23 16.44 -39.25
N ALA A 38 -11.99 17.29 -40.27
CA ALA A 38 -11.97 16.88 -41.68
C ALA A 38 -10.85 15.88 -42.01
N ARG A 39 -9.71 15.91 -41.30
CA ARG A 39 -8.61 14.94 -41.45
C ARG A 39 -8.94 13.58 -40.83
N LYS A 40 -9.65 13.54 -39.69
CA LYS A 40 -10.10 12.28 -39.06
C LYS A 40 -11.12 11.53 -39.92
N ASN A 41 -12.04 12.25 -40.57
CA ASN A 41 -13.08 11.64 -41.41
C ASN A 41 -12.56 11.13 -42.77
N LYS A 42 -11.35 11.53 -43.20
CA LYS A 42 -10.67 10.96 -44.38
C LYS A 42 -9.85 9.70 -44.05
N ALA A 43 -9.40 9.53 -42.80
CA ALA A 43 -8.63 8.36 -42.38
C ALA A 43 -9.51 7.13 -42.07
N SER A 44 -10.81 7.31 -41.78
CA SER A 44 -11.72 6.20 -41.45
C SER A 44 -12.42 5.56 -42.66
N LYS A 45 -12.06 5.92 -43.90
CA LYS A 45 -12.73 5.45 -45.13
C LYS A 45 -11.93 4.43 -45.96
N ASN A 46 -10.73 4.02 -45.55
CA ASN A 46 -9.84 3.21 -46.39
C ASN A 46 -9.54 1.76 -45.98
N ASP A 47 -10.10 1.22 -44.88
CA ASP A 47 -9.81 -0.19 -44.50
C ASP A 47 -11.09 -1.00 -44.26
N ILE A 48 -11.86 -1.28 -45.34
CA ILE A 48 -12.83 -2.38 -45.40
C ILE A 48 -12.84 -2.99 -46.82
N SER A 49 -12.05 -4.05 -47.03
CA SER A 49 -12.18 -5.13 -48.04
C SER A 49 -10.88 -5.95 -47.96
N SER A 50 -10.77 -7.28 -47.99
CA SER A 50 -11.62 -8.39 -48.43
C SER A 50 -11.01 -9.71 -47.90
N ASP A 51 -11.81 -10.77 -47.85
CA ASP A 51 -11.46 -12.17 -47.59
C ASP A 51 -10.22 -12.70 -48.35
N THR A 52 -9.54 -13.73 -47.80
CA THR A 52 -9.46 -15.11 -48.35
C THR A 52 -8.32 -15.91 -47.68
N THR A 53 -8.62 -17.17 -47.31
CA THR A 53 -7.74 -18.28 -46.90
C THR A 53 -6.55 -18.57 -47.84
N GLN A 54 -5.37 -18.88 -47.27
CA GLN A 54 -4.40 -19.88 -47.81
C GLN A 54 -3.36 -20.33 -46.75
N LEU A 55 -3.16 -21.66 -46.67
CA LEU A 55 -2.11 -22.38 -45.93
C LEU A 55 -0.74 -22.34 -46.66
N ILE A 56 0.34 -22.79 -45.96
CA ILE A 56 1.75 -23.11 -46.36
C ILE A 56 2.74 -22.12 -45.67
N SER A 57 3.83 -22.45 -44.98
CA SER A 57 4.50 -23.67 -44.48
C SER A 57 5.60 -23.24 -43.49
N ILE A 58 5.92 -24.15 -42.58
CA ILE A 58 7.04 -24.26 -41.62
C ILE A 58 8.31 -23.48 -41.98
N ASP A 59 8.83 -22.71 -41.02
CA ASP A 59 10.26 -22.74 -40.66
C ASP A 59 10.48 -22.31 -39.19
N ASN A 60 11.15 -23.20 -38.45
CA ASN A 60 11.54 -23.04 -37.06
C ASN A 60 12.97 -22.48 -37.04
N PRO A 61 13.29 -21.47 -36.20
CA PRO A 61 14.53 -21.62 -35.45
C PRO A 61 14.46 -21.13 -34.00
N LYS A 62 14.86 -22.06 -33.12
CA LYS A 62 15.81 -21.90 -32.00
C LYS A 62 15.57 -20.74 -31.02
N SER A 63 15.18 -21.15 -29.80
CA SER A 63 15.54 -20.61 -28.47
C SER A 63 16.55 -19.45 -28.42
N ILE A 64 16.27 -18.41 -27.61
CA ILE A 64 17.16 -17.87 -26.55
C ILE A 64 16.52 -16.66 -25.82
N ASN A 65 16.44 -16.78 -24.49
CA ASN A 65 16.44 -15.77 -23.42
C ASN A 65 15.33 -14.70 -23.27
N ASN A 66 14.36 -15.01 -22.42
CA ASN A 66 13.60 -14.01 -21.64
C ASN A 66 14.51 -13.33 -20.60
N LYS A 67 14.78 -12.04 -20.78
CA LYS A 67 15.32 -11.15 -19.74
C LYS A 67 14.24 -10.17 -19.30
N ASN A 68 13.62 -10.47 -18.15
CA ASN A 68 12.80 -9.51 -17.40
C ASN A 68 13.74 -8.60 -16.60
N VAL A 69 13.85 -7.33 -17.00
CA VAL A 69 14.64 -6.28 -16.34
C VAL A 69 13.78 -5.00 -16.27
N ASP A 70 13.81 -4.31 -15.14
CA ASP A 70 13.34 -2.94 -14.94
C ASP A 70 14.52 -1.94 -14.97
N ASP A 71 14.21 -0.69 -15.33
CA ASP A 71 15.14 0.37 -15.81
C ASP A 71 16.25 0.84 -14.84
N GLU A 72 16.44 0.22 -13.68
CA GLU A 72 17.53 0.54 -12.74
C GLU A 72 18.34 -0.68 -12.25
N GLY A 73 18.21 -1.83 -12.91
CA GLY A 73 19.21 -2.91 -12.83
C GLY A 73 19.41 -3.58 -11.45
N LYS A 74 18.54 -3.34 -10.47
CA LYS A 74 18.58 -4.01 -9.15
C LYS A 74 17.48 -5.06 -9.02
N LYS A 75 17.88 -6.33 -8.97
CA LYS A 75 17.02 -7.45 -8.53
C LYS A 75 16.48 -7.20 -7.11
N ILE A 76 15.23 -6.77 -6.97
CA ILE A 76 14.55 -6.77 -5.68
C ILE A 76 13.82 -8.11 -5.53
N ILE A 77 14.58 -9.16 -5.21
CA ILE A 77 14.08 -10.30 -4.43
C ILE A 77 15.12 -10.52 -3.34
N LYS A 78 14.87 -9.96 -2.14
CA LYS A 78 15.55 -10.46 -0.93
C LYS A 78 15.00 -11.87 -0.67
N ARG A 79 15.65 -12.85 -1.29
CA ARG A 79 15.43 -14.28 -1.07
C ARG A 79 15.74 -14.60 0.39
N GLU A 80 14.72 -14.83 1.22
CA GLU A 80 14.88 -15.87 2.23
C GLU A 80 15.15 -17.18 1.46
N ARG A 81 16.19 -17.92 1.87
CA ARG A 81 16.76 -19.08 1.15
C ARG A 81 15.65 -20.02 0.63
N ILE A 82 15.46 -20.03 -0.68
CA ILE A 82 14.57 -20.96 -1.38
C ILE A 82 15.29 -22.31 -1.45
N ASP A 83 14.69 -23.34 -0.84
CA ASP A 83 15.21 -24.71 -0.86
C ASP A 83 15.23 -25.24 -2.30
N LYS A 84 16.41 -25.72 -2.75
CA LYS A 84 16.67 -26.18 -4.13
C LYS A 84 16.00 -27.52 -4.49
N ASN A 85 15.25 -28.14 -3.58
CA ASN A 85 14.86 -29.54 -3.71
C ASN A 85 13.50 -29.80 -4.40
N ASN A 86 12.63 -28.81 -4.61
CA ASN A 86 11.32 -29.03 -5.25
C ASN A 86 11.09 -28.09 -6.45
N LYS A 87 11.61 -28.44 -7.63
CA LYS A 87 11.41 -27.61 -8.85
C LYS A 87 9.97 -27.64 -9.36
N GLU A 88 9.26 -28.75 -9.22
CA GLU A 88 7.89 -28.91 -9.73
C GLU A 88 6.87 -28.10 -8.91
N ASP A 89 6.91 -28.18 -7.58
CA ASP A 89 6.07 -27.36 -6.70
C ASP A 89 6.30 -25.86 -6.92
N ASN A 90 7.55 -25.46 -7.15
CA ASN A 90 7.91 -24.07 -7.42
C ASN A 90 7.33 -23.58 -8.76
N ASN A 91 7.34 -24.42 -9.81
CA ASN A 91 6.75 -24.06 -11.09
C ASN A 91 5.22 -23.94 -10.99
N PHE A 92 4.57 -24.81 -10.24
CA PHE A 92 3.12 -24.76 -10.02
C PHE A 92 2.69 -23.49 -9.26
N ILE A 93 3.44 -23.10 -8.21
CA ILE A 93 3.15 -21.88 -7.45
C ILE A 93 3.32 -20.62 -8.30
N ILE A 94 4.32 -20.60 -9.18
CA ILE A 94 4.58 -19.47 -10.08
C ILE A 94 3.44 -19.34 -11.10
N ASP A 95 3.02 -20.45 -11.72
CA ASP A 95 1.93 -20.47 -12.70
C ASP A 95 0.58 -20.03 -12.07
N ASP A 96 0.29 -20.45 -10.84
CA ASP A 96 -0.91 -20.01 -10.10
C ASP A 96 -0.88 -18.49 -9.78
N LEU A 97 0.29 -17.95 -9.41
CA LEU A 97 0.43 -16.52 -9.13
C LEU A 97 0.29 -15.66 -10.39
N GLU A 98 0.83 -16.13 -11.52
CA GLU A 98 0.70 -15.46 -12.81
C GLU A 98 -0.77 -15.42 -13.26
N LYS A 99 -1.47 -16.55 -13.17
CA LYS A 99 -2.92 -16.63 -13.42
C LYS A 99 -3.74 -15.70 -12.52
N GLN A 100 -3.41 -15.63 -11.23
CA GLN A 100 -4.06 -14.68 -10.29
C GLN A 100 -3.81 -13.23 -10.71
N THR A 101 -2.57 -12.91 -11.08
CA THR A 101 -2.17 -11.57 -11.51
C THR A 101 -2.94 -11.14 -12.75
N ASP A 102 -3.04 -12.00 -13.75
CA ASP A 102 -3.76 -11.72 -14.99
C ASP A 102 -5.25 -11.51 -14.76
N LYS A 103 -5.86 -12.35 -13.92
CA LYS A 103 -7.28 -12.22 -13.57
C LYS A 103 -7.58 -10.90 -12.86
N ILE A 104 -6.78 -10.54 -11.85
CA ILE A 104 -6.94 -9.27 -11.13
C ILE A 104 -6.69 -8.09 -12.08
N SER A 105 -5.64 -8.17 -12.90
CA SER A 105 -5.29 -7.16 -13.89
C SER A 105 -6.44 -6.89 -14.86
N MET A 106 -7.11 -7.94 -15.35
CA MET A 106 -8.27 -7.77 -16.23
C MET A 106 -9.44 -7.07 -15.51
N ASN A 107 -9.71 -7.42 -14.25
CA ASN A 107 -10.76 -6.78 -13.45
C ASN A 107 -10.47 -5.28 -13.22
N ILE A 108 -9.22 -4.93 -12.92
CA ILE A 108 -8.82 -3.52 -12.75
C ILE A 108 -8.95 -2.76 -14.06
N LEU A 109 -8.58 -3.36 -15.19
CA LEU A 109 -8.78 -2.74 -16.50
C LEU A 109 -10.26 -2.43 -16.75
N ASN A 110 -11.16 -3.34 -16.38
CA ASN A 110 -12.61 -3.12 -16.52
C ASN A 110 -13.11 -1.98 -15.63
N ILE A 111 -12.61 -1.87 -14.39
CA ILE A 111 -12.91 -0.74 -13.50
C ILE A 111 -12.44 0.58 -14.11
N LEU A 112 -11.20 0.64 -14.62
CA LEU A 112 -10.65 1.85 -15.23
C LEU A 112 -11.46 2.29 -16.45
N LYS A 113 -11.88 1.35 -17.30
CA LYS A 113 -12.77 1.63 -18.44
C LYS A 113 -14.14 2.16 -17.99
N ALA A 114 -14.73 1.56 -16.96
CA ALA A 114 -16.02 2.00 -16.42
C ALA A 114 -15.96 3.36 -15.70
N SER A 115 -14.78 3.80 -15.27
CA SER A 115 -14.59 5.03 -14.49
C SER A 115 -14.52 6.31 -15.33
N ASN A 116 -14.71 6.23 -16.66
CA ASN A 116 -14.60 7.37 -17.60
C ASN A 116 -13.27 8.16 -17.49
N ILE A 117 -12.19 7.50 -17.09
CA ILE A 117 -10.87 8.13 -16.96
C ILE A 117 -10.24 8.26 -18.35
N PRO A 118 -9.72 9.44 -18.74
CA PRO A 118 -9.04 9.61 -20.02
C PRO A 118 -7.86 8.65 -20.18
N ASN A 119 -7.75 8.04 -21.36
CA ASN A 119 -6.64 7.12 -21.64
C ASN A 119 -5.31 7.88 -21.70
N CYS A 120 -4.27 7.33 -21.07
CA CYS A 120 -2.91 7.83 -21.17
C CYS A 120 -1.90 6.67 -21.12
N ASP A 121 -0.69 6.89 -21.62
CA ASP A 121 0.33 5.84 -21.72
C ASP A 121 0.68 5.20 -20.36
N ILE A 122 0.63 5.99 -19.28
CA ILE A 122 0.90 5.51 -17.91
C ILE A 122 -0.17 4.50 -17.45
N LEU A 123 -1.42 4.66 -17.87
CA LEU A 123 -2.52 3.77 -17.47
C LEU A 123 -2.46 2.40 -18.16
N LYS A 124 -1.81 2.29 -19.32
CA LYS A 124 -1.67 1.03 -20.08
C LYS A 124 -1.07 -0.12 -19.26
N ARG A 125 -0.20 0.19 -18.28
CA ARG A 125 0.46 -0.81 -17.40
C ARG A 125 -0.07 -0.79 -15.97
N THR A 126 -1.04 0.07 -15.66
CA THR A 126 -1.47 0.33 -14.28
C THR A 126 -2.26 -0.83 -13.68
N ASN A 127 -3.09 -1.50 -14.47
CA ASN A 127 -3.82 -2.70 -14.05
C ASN A 127 -2.87 -3.83 -13.59
N ASN A 128 -1.81 -4.12 -14.35
CA ASN A 128 -0.82 -5.13 -13.98
C ASN A 128 -0.02 -4.71 -12.74
N ARG A 129 0.41 -3.44 -12.66
CA ARG A 129 1.08 -2.91 -11.47
C ARG A 129 0.20 -3.02 -10.22
N PHE A 130 -1.08 -2.68 -10.33
CA PHE A 130 -2.03 -2.82 -9.25
C PHE A 130 -2.19 -4.27 -8.82
N ALA A 131 -2.37 -5.20 -9.77
CA ALA A 131 -2.52 -6.62 -9.46
C ALA A 131 -1.33 -7.17 -8.64
N LYS A 132 -0.10 -6.84 -9.07
CA LYS A 132 1.13 -7.22 -8.34
C LYS A 132 1.19 -6.58 -6.95
N ALA A 133 0.88 -5.28 -6.85
CA ALA A 133 0.87 -4.57 -5.57
C ALA A 133 -0.18 -5.15 -4.61
N PHE A 134 -1.38 -5.45 -5.10
CA PHE A 134 -2.46 -6.03 -4.30
C PHE A 134 -2.09 -7.42 -3.78
N LEU A 135 -1.50 -8.28 -4.62
CA LEU A 135 -1.02 -9.59 -4.21
C LEU A 135 0.09 -9.50 -3.16
N TYR A 136 1.01 -8.54 -3.30
CA TYR A 136 2.03 -8.28 -2.27
C TYR A 136 1.41 -7.81 -0.94
N LEU A 137 0.44 -6.89 -1.00
CA LEU A 137 -0.26 -6.38 0.19
C LEU A 137 -1.16 -7.43 0.87
N THR A 138 -1.40 -8.58 0.22
CA THR A 138 -2.23 -9.67 0.73
C THR A 138 -1.47 -10.99 0.89
N GLU A 139 -0.15 -11.00 0.71
CA GLU A 139 0.65 -12.23 0.77
C GLU A 139 0.67 -12.90 2.15
N GLY A 140 0.31 -12.15 3.20
CA GLY A 140 0.24 -12.63 4.57
C GLY A 140 -0.76 -13.77 4.79
N TYR A 141 -1.73 -13.97 3.88
CA TYR A 141 -2.60 -15.15 3.87
C TYR A 141 -1.85 -16.45 3.55
N LYS A 142 -0.80 -16.39 2.72
CA LYS A 142 0.01 -17.54 2.30
C LYS A 142 1.15 -17.84 3.29
N MET A 143 1.40 -16.95 4.25
CA MET A 143 2.51 -17.07 5.21
C MET A 143 2.10 -17.77 6.50
N SER A 144 3.02 -18.57 7.06
CA SER A 144 2.83 -19.26 8.33
C SER A 144 3.71 -18.67 9.44
N VAL A 145 3.07 -18.16 10.49
CA VAL A 145 3.74 -17.68 11.70
C VAL A 145 4.62 -18.77 12.33
N LYS A 146 4.16 -20.03 12.31
CA LYS A 146 4.92 -21.18 12.84
C LYS A 146 6.29 -21.29 12.15
N ASN A 147 6.35 -21.12 10.83
CA ASN A 147 7.58 -21.25 10.07
C ASN A 147 8.58 -20.11 10.37
N VAL A 148 8.08 -18.90 10.58
CA VAL A 148 8.90 -17.73 10.96
C VAL A 148 9.54 -17.90 12.34
N ILE A 149 8.84 -18.58 13.25
CA ILE A 149 9.22 -18.73 14.66
C ILE A 149 10.10 -19.96 14.94
N LYS A 150 9.93 -21.07 14.21
CA LYS A 150 10.53 -22.39 14.48
C LYS A 150 12.02 -22.39 14.88
N LYS A 151 12.83 -21.46 14.36
CA LYS A 151 14.29 -21.40 14.60
C LYS A 151 14.75 -20.19 15.42
N SER A 152 13.84 -19.47 16.07
CA SER A 152 14.15 -18.18 16.71
C SER A 152 13.54 -17.99 18.09
N ILE A 153 13.16 -19.10 18.74
CA ILE A 153 12.82 -19.12 20.17
C ILE A 153 14.02 -19.67 20.94
N TYR A 154 14.43 -18.94 21.98
CA TYR A 154 15.56 -19.30 22.83
C TYR A 154 15.10 -19.46 24.27
N LYS A 155 15.60 -20.48 24.95
CA LYS A 155 15.38 -20.64 26.39
C LYS A 155 16.26 -19.65 27.15
N ARG A 156 15.68 -18.91 28.08
CA ARG A 156 16.40 -17.90 28.87
C ARG A 156 17.34 -18.57 29.88
N LYS A 157 18.55 -18.01 30.05
CA LYS A 157 19.56 -18.48 31.01
C LYS A 157 19.29 -17.98 32.45
N TYR A 158 18.86 -16.73 32.58
CA TYR A 158 18.61 -16.08 33.88
C TYR A 158 17.12 -15.89 34.15
N LYS A 159 16.70 -15.99 35.42
CA LYS A 159 15.35 -15.63 35.85
C LYS A 159 15.35 -14.16 36.30
N ASN A 160 15.35 -13.22 35.36
CA ASN A 160 15.15 -11.80 35.65
C ASN A 160 13.73 -11.36 35.24
N ASN A 161 13.10 -10.47 35.99
CA ASN A 161 11.73 -10.00 35.70
C ASN A 161 11.71 -8.81 34.71
N THR A 162 12.72 -8.71 33.85
CA THR A 162 12.88 -7.57 32.94
C THR A 162 11.79 -7.58 31.87
N LEU A 163 11.03 -6.49 31.81
CA LEU A 163 10.09 -6.18 30.75
C LEU A 163 10.84 -5.88 29.45
N ILE A 164 10.43 -6.49 28.34
CA ILE A 164 11.00 -6.23 27.02
C ILE A 164 9.97 -5.47 26.19
N LYS A 165 10.39 -4.34 25.63
CA LYS A 165 9.55 -3.50 24.78
C LYS A 165 10.20 -3.28 23.42
N ILE A 166 9.44 -3.57 22.36
CA ILE A 166 9.78 -3.27 20.97
C ILE A 166 8.79 -2.21 20.53
N LYS A 167 9.28 -1.02 20.22
CA LYS A 167 8.45 0.11 19.79
C LYS A 167 8.59 0.38 18.30
N ASP A 168 7.63 1.12 17.78
CA ASP A 168 7.69 1.75 16.46
C ASP A 168 7.85 0.75 15.30
N ILE A 169 7.21 -0.42 15.42
CA ILE A 169 7.13 -1.36 14.29
C ILE A 169 6.13 -0.79 13.29
N HIS A 170 6.61 -0.38 12.11
CA HIS A 170 5.74 0.10 11.05
C HIS A 170 4.70 -0.95 10.63
N VAL A 171 3.46 -0.51 10.48
CA VAL A 171 2.33 -1.30 10.01
C VAL A 171 1.76 -0.62 8.77
N TYR A 172 1.64 -1.39 7.69
CA TYR A 172 0.87 -1.03 6.51
C TYR A 172 -0.12 -2.16 6.23
N SER A 173 -1.39 -1.83 6.07
CA SER A 173 -2.43 -2.82 5.84
C SER A 173 -3.57 -2.24 4.99
N LEU A 174 -4.49 -3.09 4.55
CA LEU A 174 -5.65 -2.71 3.76
C LEU A 174 -6.92 -2.89 4.59
N CYS A 175 -7.77 -1.87 4.67
CA CYS A 175 -9.05 -1.96 5.36
C CYS A 175 -9.99 -2.92 4.61
N LYS A 176 -10.56 -3.92 5.32
CA LYS A 176 -11.54 -4.87 4.73
C LYS A 176 -12.73 -4.18 4.05
N HIS A 177 -13.17 -3.05 4.59
CA HIS A 177 -14.39 -2.38 4.12
C HIS A 177 -14.24 -1.68 2.77
N HIS A 178 -13.07 -1.11 2.50
CA HIS A 178 -12.89 -0.19 1.36
C HIS A 178 -11.68 -0.51 0.50
N LEU A 179 -10.88 -1.51 0.88
CA LEU A 179 -9.58 -1.81 0.25
C LEU A 179 -8.62 -0.61 0.22
N LEU A 180 -8.86 0.39 1.07
CA LEU A 180 -8.00 1.54 1.25
C LEU A 180 -6.97 1.26 2.35
N PRO A 181 -5.74 1.77 2.22
CA PRO A 181 -4.72 1.58 3.23
C PRO A 181 -5.07 2.19 4.59
N PHE A 182 -4.58 1.55 5.64
CA PHE A 182 -4.31 2.20 6.91
C PHE A 182 -2.85 1.93 7.30
N GLU A 183 -2.23 2.93 7.91
CA GLU A 183 -0.80 2.90 8.23
C GLU A 183 -0.55 3.44 9.64
N GLY A 184 0.47 2.90 10.30
CA GLY A 184 0.73 3.26 11.68
C GLY A 184 1.93 2.56 12.31
N LEU A 185 1.95 2.59 13.62
CA LEU A 185 3.00 2.01 14.45
C LEU A 185 2.40 0.95 15.40
N CYS A 186 3.14 -0.13 15.58
CA CYS A 186 2.85 -1.21 16.48
C CYS A 186 3.93 -1.30 17.57
N ASP A 187 3.49 -1.22 18.82
CA ASP A 187 4.31 -1.43 19.99
C ASP A 187 3.97 -2.78 20.61
N ILE A 188 5.01 -3.53 20.95
CA ILE A 188 4.90 -4.86 21.56
C ILE A 188 5.71 -4.87 22.84
N GLU A 189 5.04 -5.14 23.95
CA GLU A 189 5.60 -5.18 25.28
C GLU A 189 5.32 -6.55 25.89
N TYR A 190 6.34 -7.24 26.42
CA TYR A 190 6.13 -8.54 27.05
C TYR A 190 7.09 -8.82 28.19
N ASN A 191 6.62 -9.59 29.17
CA ASN A 191 7.42 -10.14 30.25
C ASN A 191 7.63 -11.65 30.00
N PRO A 192 8.86 -12.09 29.67
CA PRO A 192 9.15 -13.50 29.37
C PRO A 192 9.06 -14.42 30.61
N ASP A 193 8.50 -15.63 30.44
CA ASP A 193 8.58 -16.72 31.43
C ASP A 193 9.90 -17.51 31.24
N LYS A 194 9.92 -18.37 30.23
CA LYS A 194 11.05 -19.29 29.93
C LYS A 194 11.74 -18.99 28.60
N TYR A 195 11.05 -18.30 27.71
CA TYR A 195 11.45 -18.16 26.32
C TYR A 195 11.53 -16.69 25.90
N ILE A 196 12.52 -16.40 25.08
CA ILE A 196 12.69 -15.12 24.37
C ILE A 196 12.74 -15.39 22.86
N MET A 197 12.49 -14.37 22.06
CA MET A 197 12.53 -14.45 20.61
C MET A 197 13.48 -13.41 20.02
N GLY A 198 14.11 -13.75 18.89
CA GLY A 198 14.93 -12.79 18.15
C GLY A 198 14.10 -11.57 17.73
N LEU A 199 14.61 -10.35 17.98
CA LEU A 199 13.86 -9.10 17.83
C LEU A 199 13.25 -8.91 16.44
N SER A 200 13.97 -9.30 15.39
CA SER A 200 13.49 -9.18 14.00
C SER A 200 12.29 -10.06 13.66
N LYS A 201 11.86 -10.96 14.55
CA LYS A 201 10.68 -11.80 14.35
C LYS A 201 9.38 -11.09 14.76
N PHE A 202 9.43 -10.13 15.66
CA PHE A 202 8.25 -9.33 16.02
C PHE A 202 7.72 -8.59 14.80
N SER A 203 8.58 -7.85 14.08
CA SER A 203 8.19 -7.17 12.83
C SER A 203 7.68 -8.13 11.76
N ARG A 204 8.33 -9.30 11.58
CA ARG A 204 7.86 -10.31 10.62
C ARG A 204 6.48 -10.87 10.96
N ILE A 205 6.20 -11.10 12.25
CA ILE A 205 4.88 -11.58 12.69
C ILE A 205 3.83 -10.51 12.45
N THR A 206 4.15 -9.26 12.78
CA THR A 206 3.30 -8.10 12.47
C THR A 206 2.99 -8.03 10.97
N ASP A 207 4.00 -8.15 10.10
CA ASP A 207 3.83 -8.14 8.63
C ASP A 207 2.91 -9.27 8.12
N ILE A 208 3.02 -10.49 8.66
CA ILE A 208 2.16 -11.62 8.23
C ILE A 208 0.67 -11.31 8.43
N TYR A 209 0.34 -10.62 9.52
CA TYR A 209 -1.05 -10.24 9.78
C TYR A 209 -1.41 -8.94 9.08
N ALA A 210 -0.51 -7.96 9.01
CA ALA A 210 -0.76 -6.67 8.37
C ALA A 210 -0.94 -6.79 6.84
N ARG A 211 -0.24 -7.73 6.18
CA ARG A 211 -0.36 -8.01 4.73
C ARG A 211 -1.58 -8.87 4.42
N ARG A 212 -2.75 -8.41 4.87
CA ARG A 212 -4.07 -9.00 4.69
C ARG A 212 -5.10 -7.88 4.57
N LEU A 213 -6.33 -8.24 4.22
CA LEU A 213 -7.46 -7.34 4.44
C LEU A 213 -7.80 -7.38 5.94
N GLN A 214 -7.75 -6.24 6.61
CA GLN A 214 -7.81 -6.14 8.06
C GLN A 214 -8.88 -5.20 8.62
N LEU A 215 -9.30 -5.54 9.84
CA LEU A 215 -9.80 -4.59 10.84
C LEU A 215 -8.65 -4.37 11.83
N GLN A 216 -8.50 -3.15 12.35
CA GLN A 216 -7.36 -2.85 13.23
C GLN A 216 -7.44 -3.64 14.54
N GLU A 217 -8.65 -3.87 15.03
CA GLU A 217 -8.98 -4.67 16.21
C GLU A 217 -8.55 -6.12 16.03
N ASP A 218 -8.92 -6.73 14.90
CA ASP A 218 -8.53 -8.10 14.54
C ASP A 218 -7.00 -8.20 14.45
N LEU A 219 -6.36 -7.28 13.71
CA LEU A 219 -4.91 -7.25 13.54
C LEU A 219 -4.17 -7.21 14.89
N THR A 220 -4.63 -6.37 15.80
CA THR A 220 -4.04 -6.21 17.14
C THR A 220 -4.17 -7.51 17.95
N ASN A 221 -5.36 -8.11 17.94
CA ASN A 221 -5.65 -9.36 18.64
C ASN A 221 -4.88 -10.55 18.05
N ASP A 222 -4.81 -10.66 16.73
CA ASP A 222 -4.11 -11.73 16.04
C ASP A 222 -2.61 -11.75 16.36
N ILE A 223 -1.96 -10.58 16.34
CA ILE A 223 -0.55 -10.45 16.71
C ILE A 223 -0.34 -10.85 18.19
N CYS A 224 -1.18 -10.34 19.10
CA CYS A 224 -1.11 -10.65 20.52
C CYS A 224 -1.29 -12.16 20.78
N ASN A 225 -2.31 -12.76 20.19
CA ASN A 225 -2.63 -14.18 20.32
C ASN A 225 -1.53 -15.08 19.74
N ALA A 226 -0.96 -14.70 18.60
CA ALA A 226 0.15 -15.41 18.01
C ALA A 226 1.36 -15.41 18.95
N LEU A 227 1.78 -14.23 19.41
CA LEU A 227 2.93 -14.11 20.29
C LEU A 227 2.69 -14.83 21.63
N LYS A 228 1.51 -14.70 22.22
CA LYS A 228 1.08 -15.47 23.38
C LYS A 228 1.25 -16.97 23.18
N LYS A 229 0.78 -17.51 22.05
CA LYS A 229 0.81 -18.94 21.74
C LYS A 229 2.25 -19.49 21.69
N TYR A 230 3.16 -18.75 21.08
CA TYR A 230 4.53 -19.23 20.83
C TYR A 230 5.52 -18.86 21.94
N LEU A 231 5.47 -17.65 22.49
CA LEU A 231 6.37 -17.20 23.57
C LEU A 231 5.94 -17.73 24.94
N LYS A 232 4.63 -17.95 25.15
CA LYS A 232 4.04 -18.26 26.45
C LYS A 232 4.53 -17.29 27.55
N PRO A 233 4.40 -15.97 27.36
CA PRO A 233 4.93 -14.99 28.30
C PRO A 233 4.09 -14.92 29.57
N LEU A 234 4.64 -14.33 30.63
CA LEU A 234 3.90 -13.99 31.84
C LEU A 234 2.92 -12.84 31.58
N TYR A 235 3.30 -11.91 30.70
CA TYR A 235 2.49 -10.81 30.25
C TYR A 235 2.86 -10.44 28.82
N ILE A 236 1.90 -10.00 28.03
CA ILE A 236 2.13 -9.35 26.74
C ILE A 236 1.04 -8.31 26.49
N LYS A 237 1.42 -7.19 25.87
CA LYS A 237 0.53 -6.16 25.35
C LYS A 237 1.01 -5.76 23.96
N VAL A 238 0.04 -5.65 23.05
CA VAL A 238 0.23 -5.12 21.71
C VAL A 238 -0.64 -3.86 21.61
N THR A 239 -0.03 -2.78 21.15
CA THR A 239 -0.70 -1.52 20.87
C THR A 239 -0.49 -1.19 19.40
N ILE A 240 -1.56 -0.84 18.68
CA ILE A 240 -1.45 -0.30 17.32
C ILE A 240 -2.09 1.07 17.30
N LYS A 241 -1.36 2.06 16.78
CA LYS A 241 -1.86 3.42 16.51
C LYS A 241 -1.72 3.70 15.02
N ALA A 242 -2.83 3.90 14.32
CA ALA A 242 -2.85 4.04 12.86
C ALA A 242 -3.81 5.12 12.35
N LYS A 243 -3.47 5.70 11.19
CA LYS A 243 -4.34 6.56 10.36
C LYS A 243 -5.02 5.71 9.29
N HIS A 244 -6.29 6.00 9.02
CA HIS A 244 -7.12 5.22 8.10
C HIS A 244 -7.51 6.06 6.90
N LEU A 245 -7.01 5.73 5.70
CA LEU A 245 -7.32 6.55 4.52
C LEU A 245 -8.82 6.54 4.18
N CYS A 246 -9.57 5.51 4.60
CA CYS A 246 -11.02 5.49 4.40
C CYS A 246 -11.79 6.61 5.12
N ILE A 247 -11.24 7.21 6.18
CA ILE A 247 -11.83 8.38 6.86
C ILE A 247 -11.03 9.66 6.60
N ASN A 248 -9.73 9.57 6.31
CA ASN A 248 -8.87 10.75 6.13
C ASN A 248 -8.98 11.36 4.73
N MET A 249 -9.06 10.54 3.67
CA MET A 249 -9.02 11.05 2.28
C MET A 249 -10.40 11.19 1.63
N ARG A 250 -11.43 10.59 2.24
CA ARG A 250 -12.80 10.55 1.73
C ARG A 250 -13.81 10.47 2.88
N GLY A 251 -15.09 10.56 2.54
CA GLY A 251 -16.16 10.50 3.55
C GLY A 251 -16.10 11.72 4.46
N VAL A 252 -15.91 11.49 5.76
CA VAL A 252 -15.84 12.53 6.80
C VAL A 252 -14.59 13.42 6.71
N LYS A 253 -13.50 12.95 6.08
CA LYS A 253 -12.26 13.72 5.83
C LYS A 253 -11.54 14.21 7.10
N GLU A 254 -11.52 13.38 8.13
CA GLU A 254 -10.78 13.68 9.37
C GLU A 254 -9.28 13.44 9.17
N HIS A 255 -8.53 14.48 8.85
CA HIS A 255 -7.13 14.37 8.42
C HIS A 255 -6.17 13.87 9.52
N ASP A 256 -6.42 14.27 10.77
CA ASP A 256 -5.55 13.98 11.91
C ASP A 256 -6.05 12.86 12.81
N ALA A 257 -7.25 12.33 12.53
CA ALA A 257 -7.80 11.22 13.30
C ALA A 257 -6.87 10.00 13.25
N MET A 258 -6.60 9.44 14.44
CA MET A 258 -5.84 8.22 14.62
C MET A 258 -6.65 7.26 15.48
N THR A 259 -6.64 5.99 15.12
CA THR A 259 -7.28 4.93 15.91
C THR A 259 -6.22 4.20 16.70
N VAL A 260 -6.45 4.02 18.00
CA VAL A 260 -5.56 3.27 18.88
C VAL A 260 -6.29 2.03 19.39
N THR A 261 -5.71 0.86 19.15
CA THR A 261 -6.23 -0.43 19.61
C THR A 261 -5.21 -1.11 20.51
N HIS A 262 -5.72 -1.87 21.48
CA HIS A 262 -4.90 -2.58 22.45
C HIS A 262 -5.39 -4.01 22.61
N ALA A 263 -4.47 -4.96 22.67
CA ALA A 263 -4.74 -6.33 23.09
C ALA A 263 -3.68 -6.77 24.09
N SER A 264 -4.10 -7.38 25.20
CA SER A 264 -3.17 -7.83 26.23
C SER A 264 -3.53 -9.21 26.77
N TYR A 265 -2.53 -9.87 27.35
CA TYR A 265 -2.68 -11.14 28.02
C TYR A 265 -1.80 -11.18 29.26
N VAL A 266 -2.37 -11.69 30.36
CA VAL A 266 -1.67 -11.94 31.62
C VAL A 266 -1.80 -13.41 31.97
N SER A 267 -0.68 -14.06 32.28
CA SER A 267 -0.65 -15.44 32.74
C SER A 267 -1.24 -15.56 34.14
N LYS A 268 -2.00 -16.63 34.40
CA LYS A 268 -2.54 -16.95 35.73
C LYS A 268 -1.46 -17.01 36.82
N LYS A 269 -0.23 -17.37 36.46
CA LYS A 269 0.93 -17.38 37.37
C LYS A 269 1.32 -16.00 37.92
N ASN A 270 0.90 -14.92 37.24
CA ASN A 270 1.37 -13.57 37.50
C ASN A 270 0.28 -12.63 38.02
N VAL A 271 -0.90 -13.16 38.39
CA VAL A 271 -2.07 -12.37 38.80
C VAL A 271 -1.82 -11.59 40.10
N SER A 272 -0.91 -12.04 40.97
CA SER A 272 -0.49 -11.30 42.17
C SER A 272 0.45 -10.12 41.85
N CYS A 273 1.43 -10.30 40.97
CA CYS A 273 2.43 -9.27 40.61
C CYS A 273 1.90 -8.21 39.61
N PHE A 274 0.78 -8.49 38.95
CA PHE A 274 0.21 -7.57 37.94
C PHE A 274 -0.44 -6.31 38.56
N LYS A 275 -0.93 -6.39 39.81
CA LYS A 275 -1.51 -5.24 40.51
C LYS A 275 -0.48 -4.15 40.84
N GLU A 276 0.78 -4.54 41.07
CA GLU A 276 1.86 -3.59 41.40
C GLU A 276 2.38 -2.83 40.17
N ASN A 277 2.50 -3.51 39.02
CA ASN A 277 3.06 -2.91 37.80
C ASN A 277 2.10 -1.94 37.07
N ILE A 278 0.77 -2.12 37.20
CA ILE A 278 -0.20 -1.13 36.68
C ILE A 278 -0.05 0.21 37.42
N ASN A 279 0.20 0.18 38.73
CA ASN A 279 0.38 1.42 39.51
C ASN A 279 1.64 2.18 39.12
N LEU A 280 2.70 1.49 38.70
CA LEU A 280 3.91 2.11 38.14
C LEU A 280 3.63 2.77 36.78
N SER A 281 2.89 2.12 35.88
CA SER A 281 2.54 2.69 34.57
C SER A 281 1.59 3.90 34.65
N LYS A 282 0.69 3.94 35.64
CA LYS A 282 -0.17 5.11 35.90
C LYS A 282 0.64 6.33 36.36
N ASN A 283 1.69 6.11 37.15
CA ASN A 283 2.57 7.18 37.64
C ASN A 283 3.51 7.73 36.55
N GLU A 284 3.81 6.97 35.49
CA GLU A 284 4.57 7.47 34.33
C GLU A 284 3.70 8.29 33.38
N ILE A 285 2.44 7.90 33.17
CA ILE A 285 1.46 8.66 32.37
C ILE A 285 1.19 10.03 33.00
N SER A 286 1.09 10.12 34.34
CA SER A 286 0.91 11.41 35.02
C SER A 286 2.12 12.36 34.94
N LYS A 287 3.31 11.87 34.54
CA LYS A 287 4.53 12.68 34.41
C LYS A 287 4.81 13.11 32.96
N SER A 288 4.29 12.41 31.96
CA SER A 288 4.42 12.82 30.56
C SER A 288 3.50 14.00 30.21
N ASP A 289 2.35 14.11 30.87
CA ASP A 289 1.39 15.18 30.60
C ASP A 289 1.80 16.55 31.19
N SER A 290 2.80 16.58 32.09
CA SER A 290 3.30 17.83 32.69
C SER A 290 4.45 18.48 31.91
N HIS A 291 5.02 17.82 30.90
CA HIS A 291 6.17 18.36 30.15
C HIS A 291 5.80 19.11 28.86
N ASP A 292 4.54 19.07 28.44
CA ASP A 292 4.06 19.74 27.21
C ASP A 292 3.43 21.14 27.48
N GLN A 293 3.51 21.65 28.71
CA GLN A 293 3.01 22.98 29.10
C GLN A 293 4.09 24.05 29.32
N SER A 294 5.37 23.77 29.02
CA SER A 294 6.47 24.72 29.24
C SER A 294 7.16 25.23 27.97
N LEU A 295 6.48 25.18 26.82
CA LEU A 295 6.92 25.81 25.57
C LEU A 295 5.72 26.51 24.91
N SER A 296 5.31 27.62 25.51
CA SER A 296 4.46 28.66 24.92
C SER A 296 5.07 30.02 25.15
#